data_AF-A0A4Q4CHX8-F1
#
_entry.id   AF-A0A4Q4CHX8-F1
#
_cell.length_a   1.000
_cell.length_b   1.000
_cell.length_c   1.000
_cell.angle_alpha   90.00
_cell.angle_beta   90.00
_cell.angle_gamma   90.00
#
_symmetry.space_group_name_H-M   'P 1'
#
loop_
_entity.id
_entity.type
_entity.pdbx_description
1 polymer ?
#
loop_
_entity_poly.entity_id
_entity_poly.type
_entity_poly.pdbx_seq_one_letter_code
_entity_poly.pdbx_strand_id
1 'polypeptide(L)'
;MAVIMALAVLGLNIVSGYNGQISLGHGAFFAVGAYVTAIMMSHLDWSFWATLAPSAAICGLVGYGVGFPALRLGGLYLALTTFSLAVAVPQILKHKALEDWTGGVQGLFLVKPEPPAWLPVAITADQWMYLVAVGIAAVCFLLSWNLIRGRIG
;
A
#
# COMPACT_ATOMS: atom_id res chain seq x y z
N MET A 1 -0.04 -6.48 12.35
CA MET A 1 0.37 -7.16 11.10
C MET A 1 -0.79 -7.87 10.40
N ALA A 2 -1.56 -8.74 11.07
CA ALA A 2 -2.66 -9.49 10.43
C ALA A 2 -3.65 -8.62 9.62
N VAL A 3 -4.11 -7.49 10.18
CA VAL A 3 -5.08 -6.58 9.52
C VAL A 3 -4.49 -5.92 8.26
N ILE A 4 -3.21 -5.58 8.29
CA ILE A 4 -2.50 -4.97 7.16
C ILE A 4 -2.37 -5.99 6.02
N MET A 5 -2.05 -7.24 6.35
CA MET A 5 -2.01 -8.31 5.35
C MET A 5 -3.41 -8.60 4.78
N ALA A 6 -4.46 -8.52 5.60
CA ALA A 6 -5.84 -8.66 5.12
C ALA A 6 -6.21 -7.58 4.09
N LEU A 7 -5.76 -6.33 4.30
CA LEU A 7 -5.92 -5.24 3.32
C LEU A 7 -5.20 -5.54 2.01
N ALA A 8 -3.96 -6.04 2.07
CA ALA A 8 -3.22 -6.44 0.87
C ALA A 8 -3.92 -7.60 0.13
N VAL A 9 -4.42 -8.59 0.87
CA VAL A 9 -5.18 -9.71 0.31
C VAL A 9 -6.50 -9.25 -0.29
N LEU A 10 -7.18 -8.25 0.29
CA LEU A 10 -8.40 -7.68 -0.27
C LEU A 10 -8.14 -7.08 -1.66
N GLY A 11 -7.08 -6.27 -1.81
CA GLY A 11 -6.69 -5.71 -3.10
C GLY A 11 -6.32 -6.80 -4.12
N LEU A 12 -5.56 -7.81 -3.67
CA LEU A 12 -5.22 -8.96 -4.51
C LEU A 12 -6.46 -9.78 -4.92
N ASN A 13 -7.46 -9.92 -4.04
CA ASN A 13 -8.68 -10.66 -4.32
C ASN A 13 -9.54 -9.97 -5.39
N ILE A 14 -9.57 -8.64 -5.43
CA ILE A 14 -10.28 -7.89 -6.48
C ILE A 14 -9.67 -8.15 -7.87
N VAL A 15 -8.34 -8.20 -7.96
CA VAL A 15 -7.64 -8.43 -9.23
C VAL A 15 -7.64 -9.92 -9.62
N SER A 16 -7.25 -10.79 -8.70
CA SER A 16 -7.07 -12.21 -8.98
C SER A 16 -8.39 -12.98 -8.94
N GLY A 17 -9.25 -12.66 -7.97
CA GLY A 17 -10.54 -13.34 -7.77
C GLY A 17 -11.59 -12.90 -8.78
N TYR A 18 -11.86 -11.59 -8.87
CA TYR A 18 -12.97 -11.09 -9.71
C TYR A 18 -12.59 -10.87 -11.18
N ASN A 19 -11.37 -10.40 -11.47
CA ASN A 19 -10.92 -10.21 -12.86
C ASN A 19 -10.23 -11.45 -13.47
N GLY A 20 -9.96 -12.49 -12.68
CA GLY A 20 -9.27 -13.70 -13.15
C GLY A 20 -7.81 -13.49 -13.55
N GLN A 21 -7.19 -12.38 -13.12
CA GLN A 21 -5.84 -11.99 -13.49
C GLN A 21 -4.81 -12.42 -12.45
N ILE A 22 -3.83 -13.23 -12.85
CA ILE A 22 -2.75 -13.63 -11.95
C ILE A 22 -1.82 -12.43 -11.70
N SER A 23 -1.78 -11.95 -10.45
CA SER A 23 -0.92 -10.85 -10.01
C SER A 23 0.09 -11.32 -8.97
N LEU A 24 1.36 -11.40 -9.36
CA LEU A 24 2.50 -11.71 -8.48
C LEU A 24 3.21 -10.43 -7.97
N GLY A 25 2.81 -9.27 -8.47
CA GLY A 25 3.43 -7.96 -8.20
C GLY A 25 2.84 -7.17 -7.06
N HIS A 26 1.85 -7.71 -6.31
CA HIS A 26 1.11 -6.91 -5.33
C HIS A 26 2.01 -6.32 -4.23
N GLY A 27 3.07 -7.04 -3.84
CA GLY A 27 4.07 -6.55 -2.89
C GLY A 27 4.84 -5.31 -3.36
N ALA A 28 4.97 -5.10 -4.68
CA ALA A 28 5.61 -3.91 -5.24
C ALA A 28 4.79 -2.65 -4.94
N PHE A 29 3.48 -2.70 -5.13
CA PHE A 29 2.59 -1.58 -4.80
C PHE A 29 2.51 -1.32 -3.29
N PHE A 30 2.54 -2.40 -2.49
CA PHE A 30 2.64 -2.29 -1.05
C PHE A 30 3.92 -1.55 -0.62
N ALA A 31 5.06 -1.88 -1.23
CA ALA A 31 6.33 -1.20 -0.99
C ALA A 31 6.29 0.28 -1.42
N VAL A 32 5.74 0.60 -2.60
CA VAL A 32 5.61 1.99 -3.07
C VAL A 32 4.82 2.84 -2.08
N GLY A 33 3.65 2.38 -1.61
CA GLY A 33 2.85 3.11 -0.63
C GLY A 33 3.57 3.31 0.71
N ALA A 34 4.28 2.28 1.18
CA ALA A 34 5.06 2.34 2.41
C ALA A 34 6.21 3.35 2.31
N TYR A 35 6.98 3.32 1.22
CA TYR A 35 8.11 4.23 1.02
C TYR A 35 7.66 5.68 0.77
N VAL A 36 6.57 5.91 0.03
CA VAL A 36 6.02 7.27 -0.13
C VAL A 36 5.62 7.85 1.22
N THR A 37 4.93 7.07 2.05
CA THR A 37 4.58 7.48 3.42
C THR A 37 5.83 7.75 4.25
N ALA A 38 6.81 6.86 4.19
CA ALA A 38 8.05 6.97 4.95
C ALA A 38 8.88 8.20 4.57
N ILE A 39 9.02 8.46 3.27
CA ILE A 39 9.74 9.62 2.73
C ILE A 39 9.07 10.91 3.20
N MET A 40 7.74 10.98 3.13
CA MET A 40 7.02 12.21 3.47
C MET A 40 7.00 12.49 4.97
N MET A 41 7.04 11.45 5.80
CA MET A 41 7.22 11.61 7.25
C MET A 41 8.67 11.96 7.61
N SER A 42 9.66 11.37 6.93
CA SER A 42 11.09 11.55 7.27
C SER A 42 11.71 12.82 6.73
N HIS A 43 11.28 13.29 5.55
CA HIS A 43 11.89 14.44 4.86
C HIS A 43 11.01 15.69 4.87
N LEU A 44 9.68 15.53 4.95
CA LEU A 44 8.73 16.65 4.95
C LEU A 44 8.13 16.91 6.34
N ASP A 45 8.46 16.11 7.36
CA ASP A 45 7.90 16.19 8.73
C ASP A 45 6.36 16.16 8.76
N TRP A 46 5.74 15.53 7.75
CA TRP A 46 4.28 15.42 7.71
C TRP A 46 3.77 14.42 8.74
N SER A 47 2.64 14.75 9.38
CA SER A 47 1.95 13.80 10.23
C SER A 47 1.48 12.58 9.43
N PHE A 48 1.50 11.39 10.06
CA PHE A 48 1.03 10.13 9.46
C PHE A 48 -0.38 10.24 8.85
N TRP A 49 -1.25 11.07 9.43
CA TRP A 49 -2.61 11.27 8.93
C TRP A 49 -2.63 12.05 7.63
N ALA A 50 -1.77 13.05 7.49
CA ALA A 50 -1.63 13.84 6.27
C ALA A 50 -1.00 13.03 5.13
N THR A 51 -0.21 11.99 5.44
CA THR A 51 0.44 11.16 4.42
C THR A 51 -0.48 10.08 3.82
N LEU A 52 -1.62 9.78 4.44
CA LEU A 52 -2.49 8.68 4.01
C LEU A 52 -3.13 8.93 2.62
N ALA A 53 -3.73 10.08 2.41
CA ALA A 53 -4.35 10.46 1.14
C ALA A 53 -3.34 10.58 -0.03
N PRO A 54 -2.24 11.34 0.11
CA PRO A 54 -1.23 11.45 -0.95
C PRO A 54 -0.48 10.14 -1.22
N SER A 55 -0.20 9.30 -0.22
CA SER A 55 0.42 7.99 -0.46
C SER A 55 -0.51 7.05 -1.23
N ALA A 56 -1.80 7.04 -0.91
CA ALA A 56 -2.80 6.31 -1.68
C ALA A 56 -2.92 6.84 -3.12
N ALA A 57 -2.91 8.17 -3.30
CA ALA A 57 -2.98 8.79 -4.63
C ALA A 57 -1.75 8.47 -5.48
N ILE A 58 -0.53 8.60 -4.92
CA ILE A 58 0.73 8.29 -5.63
C ILE A 58 0.79 6.80 -5.96
N CYS A 59 0.46 5.92 -5.01
CA CYS A 59 0.40 4.48 -5.25
C CYS A 59 -0.63 4.14 -6.34
N GLY A 60 -1.79 4.81 -6.32
CA GLY A 60 -2.83 4.68 -7.35
C GLY A 60 -2.35 5.15 -8.72
N LEU A 61 -1.61 6.25 -8.82
CA LEU A 61 -1.04 6.75 -10.07
C LEU A 61 0.04 5.80 -10.63
N VAL A 62 0.92 5.29 -9.78
CA VAL A 62 1.91 4.27 -10.17
C VAL A 62 1.20 2.98 -10.60
N GLY A 63 0.19 2.55 -9.84
CA GLY A 63 -0.66 1.41 -10.16
C GLY A 63 -1.38 1.58 -11.50
N TYR A 64 -1.90 2.77 -11.80
CA TYR A 64 -2.52 3.08 -13.09
C TYR A 64 -1.50 3.07 -14.23
N GLY A 65 -0.34 3.71 -14.03
CA GLY A 65 0.72 3.79 -15.05
C GLY A 65 1.30 2.43 -15.42
N VAL A 66 1.47 1.53 -14.44
CA VAL A 66 1.97 0.16 -14.67
C VAL A 66 0.84 -0.79 -15.06
N GLY A 67 -0.34 -0.64 -14.47
CA GLY A 67 -1.49 -1.49 -14.68
C GLY A 67 -2.11 -1.31 -16.05
N PHE A 68 -2.27 -0.08 -16.54
CA PHE A 68 -2.88 0.19 -17.84
C PHE A 68 -2.21 -0.54 -19.03
N PRO A 69 -0.87 -0.53 -19.19
CA PRO A 69 -0.21 -1.32 -20.22
C PRO A 69 -0.22 -2.82 -19.91
N ALA A 70 -0.13 -3.22 -18.63
CA ALA A 70 -0.13 -4.62 -18.24
C ALA A 70 -1.48 -5.30 -18.54
N LEU A 71 -2.60 -4.59 -18.37
CA LEU A 71 -3.94 -5.08 -18.69
C LEU A 71 -4.14 -5.44 -20.17
N ARG A 72 -3.29 -4.92 -21.06
CA ARG A 72 -3.30 -5.31 -22.49
C ARG A 72 -2.70 -6.69 -22.72
N LEU A 73 -2.01 -7.25 -21.72
CA LEU A 73 -1.41 -8.58 -21.77
C LEU A 73 -2.35 -9.60 -21.12
N GLY A 74 -2.54 -10.74 -21.77
CA GLY A 74 -3.38 -11.83 -21.27
C GLY A 74 -2.59 -12.91 -20.53
N GLY A 75 -3.19 -13.47 -19.48
CA GLY A 75 -2.76 -14.73 -18.85
C GLY A 75 -1.32 -14.71 -18.33
N LEU A 76 -0.47 -15.57 -18.89
CA LEU A 76 0.91 -15.76 -18.42
C LEU A 76 1.79 -14.52 -18.61
N TYR A 77 1.57 -13.74 -19.67
CA TYR A 77 2.35 -12.52 -19.91
C TYR A 77 2.10 -11.46 -18.84
N LEU A 78 0.84 -11.31 -18.40
CA LEU A 78 0.51 -10.43 -17.27
C LEU A 78 1.20 -10.90 -15.98
N ALA A 79 1.16 -12.21 -15.70
CA ALA A 79 1.82 -12.78 -14.53
C ALA A 79 3.33 -12.50 -14.54
N LEU A 80 4.00 -12.68 -15.68
CA LEU A 80 5.43 -12.38 -15.84
C LEU A 80 5.72 -10.89 -15.64
N THR A 81 4.92 -9.99 -16.21
CA THR A 81 5.09 -8.54 -16.01
C THR A 81 4.98 -8.17 -14.53
N THR A 82 3.98 -8.70 -13.82
CA THR A 82 3.83 -8.42 -12.39
C THR A 82 4.95 -9.03 -11.55
N PHE A 83 5.48 -10.19 -11.94
CA PHE A 83 6.66 -10.80 -11.30
C PHE A 83 7.93 -9.96 -11.52
N SER A 84 8.16 -9.49 -12.75
CA SER A 84 9.27 -8.58 -13.04
C SER A 84 9.19 -7.31 -12.21
N LEU A 85 7.99 -6.75 -12.02
CA LEU A 85 7.77 -5.62 -11.12
C LEU A 85 8.12 -5.96 -9.66
N ALA A 86 7.68 -7.13 -9.17
CA ALA A 86 7.98 -7.60 -7.81
C ALA A 86 9.49 -7.70 -7.54
N VAL A 87 10.26 -8.13 -8.54
CA VAL A 87 11.73 -8.27 -8.44
C VAL A 87 12.44 -6.93 -8.62
N ALA A 88 11.94 -6.07 -9.53
CA ALA A 88 12.55 -4.79 -9.84
C ALA A 88 12.42 -3.78 -8.70
N VAL A 89 11.25 -3.69 -8.06
CA VAL A 89 10.99 -2.65 -7.04
C VAL A 89 11.98 -2.66 -5.88
N PRO A 90 12.30 -3.80 -5.23
CA PRO A 90 13.34 -3.84 -4.19
C PRO A 90 14.72 -3.39 -4.67
N GLN A 91 15.06 -3.64 -5.94
CA GLN A 91 16.34 -3.20 -6.52
C GLN A 91 16.35 -1.70 -6.79
N ILE A 92 15.22 -1.16 -7.28
CA ILE A 92 15.04 0.28 -7.51
C ILE A 92 15.12 1.03 -6.18
N LEU A 93 14.46 0.54 -5.13
CA LEU A 93 14.47 1.18 -3.80
C LEU A 93 15.88 1.24 -3.17
N LYS A 94 16.76 0.30 -3.53
CA LYS A 94 18.16 0.25 -3.09
C LYS A 94 19.13 0.96 -4.04
N HIS A 95 18.63 1.54 -5.12
CA HIS A 95 19.47 2.19 -6.11
C HIS A 95 20.10 3.45 -5.53
N LYS A 96 21.39 3.71 -5.82
CA LYS A 96 22.16 4.83 -5.25
C LYS A 96 21.49 6.20 -5.41
N ALA A 97 20.77 6.44 -6.51
CA ALA A 97 20.08 7.72 -6.72
C ALA A 97 18.86 7.93 -5.80
N LEU A 98 18.30 6.84 -5.25
CA LEU A 98 17.17 6.87 -4.34
C LEU A 98 17.58 6.61 -2.88
N GLU A 99 18.83 6.21 -2.64
CA GLU A 99 19.35 5.84 -1.33
C GLU A 99 19.22 6.95 -0.30
N ASP A 100 19.49 8.21 -0.70
CA ASP A 100 19.33 9.39 0.17
C ASP A 100 17.88 9.59 0.63
N TRP A 101 16.91 9.14 -0.16
CA TRP A 101 15.48 9.29 0.11
C TRP A 101 14.91 8.07 0.82
N THR A 102 15.32 6.86 0.44
CA THR A 102 14.77 5.58 0.91
C THR A 102 15.51 4.99 2.11
N GLY A 103 16.69 5.51 2.46
CA GLY A 103 17.57 4.90 3.46
C GLY A 103 18.24 3.61 2.96
N GLY A 104 18.22 3.36 1.64
CA GLY A 104 18.90 2.24 0.99
C GLY A 104 18.52 0.87 1.54
N VAL A 105 19.52 0.10 1.96
CA VAL A 105 19.34 -1.26 2.51
C VAL A 105 18.79 -1.23 3.95
N GLN A 106 19.07 -0.15 4.69
CA GLN A 106 18.71 -0.02 6.10
C GLN A 106 17.23 0.40 6.28
N GLY A 107 16.66 1.07 5.27
CA GLY A 107 15.29 1.57 5.30
C GLY A 107 15.11 2.79 6.19
N LEU A 108 13.86 3.25 6.33
CA LEU A 108 13.50 4.41 7.14
C LEU A 108 12.84 3.98 8.45
N PHE A 109 13.33 4.51 9.57
CA PHE A 109 12.72 4.32 10.88
C PHE A 109 11.79 5.49 11.19
N LEU A 110 10.52 5.18 11.42
CA LEU A 110 9.46 6.17 11.61
C LEU A 110 8.98 6.16 13.06
N VAL A 111 8.77 7.35 13.61
CA VAL A 111 8.10 7.51 14.90
C VAL A 111 6.61 7.23 14.72
N LYS A 112 6.08 6.30 15.54
CA LYS A 112 4.66 5.95 15.50
C LYS A 112 3.82 7.10 16.06
N PRO A 113 2.66 7.43 15.45
CA PRO A 113 1.76 8.45 15.97
C PRO A 113 1.29 8.09 17.38
N GLU A 114 1.42 9.02 18.30
CA GLU A 114 0.91 8.88 19.66
C GLU A 114 -0.63 8.95 19.69
N PRO A 115 -1.28 8.25 20.64
CA PRO A 115 -2.73 8.31 20.80
C PRO A 115 -3.16 9.75 21.16
N PRO A 116 -4.35 10.22 20.72
CA PRO A 116 -4.84 11.55 21.05
C PRO A 116 -5.00 11.73 22.56
N ALA A 117 -4.50 12.85 23.09
CA ALA A 117 -4.48 13.16 24.53
C ALA A 117 -5.86 13.21 25.22
N TRP A 118 -6.96 13.22 24.46
CA TRP A 118 -8.33 13.25 24.97
C TRP A 118 -8.94 11.86 25.19
N LEU A 119 -8.23 10.77 24.86
CA LEU A 119 -8.72 9.42 25.08
C LEU A 119 -8.45 8.99 26.54
N PRO A 120 -9.49 8.72 27.36
CA PRO A 120 -9.33 8.42 28.80
C PRO A 120 -8.74 7.02 29.10
N VAL A 121 -8.35 6.27 28.08
CA VAL A 121 -7.82 4.90 28.19
C VAL A 121 -6.34 4.92 27.86
N ALA A 122 -5.51 4.32 28.71
CA ALA A 122 -4.07 4.13 28.52
C ALA A 122 -3.79 3.12 27.38
N ILE A 123 -4.13 3.50 26.15
CA ILE A 123 -3.91 2.70 24.94
C ILE A 123 -2.45 2.89 24.52
N THR A 124 -1.71 1.78 24.39
CA THR A 124 -0.36 1.81 23.82
C THR A 124 -0.40 2.23 22.34
N ALA A 125 0.62 2.94 21.85
CA ALA A 125 0.69 3.37 20.44
C ALA A 125 0.44 2.23 19.42
N ASP A 126 0.88 1.00 19.73
CA ASP A 126 0.62 -0.20 18.92
C ASP A 126 -0.86 -0.59 18.85
N GLN A 127 -1.58 -0.49 19.97
CA GLN A 127 -3.02 -0.79 20.04
C GLN A 127 -3.83 0.29 19.32
N TRP A 128 -3.41 1.56 19.43
CA TRP A 128 -4.03 2.66 18.69
C TRP A 128 -3.89 2.46 17.18
N MET A 129 -2.67 2.21 16.69
CA MET A 129 -2.44 1.91 15.27
C MET A 129 -3.21 0.67 14.81
N TYR A 130 -3.36 -0.35 15.66
CA TYR A 130 -4.18 -1.51 15.34
C TYR A 130 -5.65 -1.14 15.13
N LEU A 131 -6.25 -0.36 16.03
CA LEU A 131 -7.65 0.10 15.91
C LEU A 131 -7.87 0.96 14.67
N VAL A 132 -6.92 1.85 14.38
CA VAL A 132 -6.94 2.68 13.16
C VAL A 132 -6.87 1.80 11.92
N ALA A 133 -5.96 0.81 11.90
CA ALA A 133 -5.85 -0.13 10.79
C ALA A 133 -7.14 -0.95 10.61
N VAL A 134 -7.82 -1.35 11.69
CA VAL A 134 -9.12 -2.03 11.64
C VAL A 134 -10.20 -1.10 11.09
N GLY A 135 -10.25 0.16 11.51
CA GLY A 135 -11.18 1.16 10.97
C GLY A 135 -11.00 1.36 9.47
N ILE A 136 -9.75 1.54 9.01
CA ILE A 136 -9.41 1.66 7.59
C ILE A 136 -9.78 0.36 6.85
N ALA A 137 -9.46 -0.80 7.42
CA ALA A 137 -9.80 -2.09 6.83
C ALA A 137 -11.31 -2.28 6.67
N ALA A 138 -12.11 -1.91 7.67
CA ALA A 138 -13.56 -1.96 7.60
C ALA A 138 -14.10 -1.05 6.49
N VAL A 139 -13.60 0.19 6.40
CA VAL A 139 -13.97 1.12 5.32
C VAL A 139 -13.60 0.56 3.94
N CYS A 140 -12.38 0.06 3.76
CA CYS A 140 -11.96 -0.53 2.50
C CYS A 140 -12.78 -1.77 2.14
N PHE A 141 -13.13 -2.62 3.11
CA PHE A 141 -13.96 -3.79 2.87
C PHE A 141 -15.38 -3.40 2.46
N LEU A 142 -15.97 -2.38 3.12
CA LEU A 142 -17.27 -1.83 2.75
C LEU A 142 -17.26 -1.22 1.35
N LEU A 143 -16.22 -0.45 0.99
CA LEU A 143 -16.06 0.13 -0.34
C LEU A 143 -15.92 -0.97 -1.40
N SER A 144 -15.06 -1.96 -1.17
CA SER A 144 -14.89 -3.10 -2.09
C SER A 144 -16.19 -3.89 -2.25
N TRP A 145 -16.91 -4.14 -1.14
CA TRP A 145 -18.19 -4.81 -1.16
C TRP A 145 -19.25 -4.03 -1.95
N ASN A 146 -19.29 -2.71 -1.78
CA ASN A 146 -20.19 -1.84 -2.53
C ASN A 146 -19.81 -1.78 -4.01
N LEU A 147 -18.52 -1.82 -4.35
CA LEU A 147 -18.04 -1.86 -5.73
C LEU A 147 -18.46 -3.16 -6.43
N ILE A 148 -18.34 -4.30 -5.73
CA ILE A 148 -18.69 -5.62 -6.28
C ILE A 148 -20.22 -5.79 -6.43
N ARG A 149 -21.02 -5.20 -5.54
CA ARG A 149 -22.50 -5.26 -5.60
C ARG A 149 -23.13 -4.11 -6.39
N GLY A 150 -22.36 -3.07 -6.70
CA GLY A 150 -22.82 -1.89 -7.42
C GLY A 150 -23.09 -2.21 -8.88
N ARG A 151 -24.06 -1.50 -9.47
CA ARG A 151 -24.59 -1.70 -10.84
C ARG A 151 -23.58 -1.48 -11.99
N ILE A 152 -22.29 -1.32 -11.69
CA ILE A 152 -21.20 -1.09 -12.64
C ILE A 152 -20.33 -2.36 -12.83
N GLY A 153 -20.80 -3.51 -12.34
CA GLY A 153 -20.30 -4.85 -12.66
C GLY A 153 -21.47 -5.80 -12.85
#